data_AF-A0A5C3QQ92-F1
#
_entry.id   AF-A0A5C3QQ92-F1
#
_cell.length_a   1.000
_cell.length_b   1.000
_cell.length_c   1.000
_cell.angle_alpha   90.00
_cell.angle_beta   90.00
_cell.angle_gamma   90.00
#
_symmetry.space_group_name_H-M   'P 1'
#
loop_
_entity.id
_entity.type
_entity.pdbx_description
1 polymer ?
#
loop_
_entity_poly.entity_id
_entity_poly.type
_entity_poly.pdbx_seq_one_letter_code
_entity_poly.pdbx_strand_id
1 'polypeptide(L)'
;MSETYIDVASIRLKALALSPEEAAEMLDQAISELYSAILSLKSLRNKHVARINSLPEDVIAMLLMEAVALEPFSPPAPGRWKELTQLIAVCRSWRAVALDCPALLHPLTIRIHLIKRDGNGQRSTNMWERDNWDRLLTRSSELLAPDRLGVFDFDGTRKGRQDLTRHWKLLPEDWAPVLRVLRLDTIERIYPTHILTAAKPVLQNLLLANCTIDWDSLGWLKDRRM
;
A
#
# COMPACT_ATOMS: atom_id res chain seq x y z
N MET A 1 -27.13 -16.93 -31.04
CA MET A 1 -26.24 -17.43 -29.98
C MET A 1 -27.12 -18.24 -29.04
N SER A 2 -26.93 -19.55 -28.99
CA SER A 2 -27.63 -20.42 -28.03
C SER A 2 -27.06 -20.15 -26.64
N GLU A 3 -27.89 -19.65 -25.72
CA GLU A 3 -27.49 -19.53 -24.31
C GLU A 3 -27.29 -20.93 -23.74
N THR A 4 -26.04 -21.29 -23.47
CA THR A 4 -25.69 -22.54 -22.82
C THR A 4 -26.12 -22.44 -21.35
N TYR A 5 -27.33 -22.91 -21.06
CA TYR A 5 -27.82 -23.02 -19.69
C TYR A 5 -27.11 -24.20 -19.01
N ILE A 6 -26.30 -23.89 -17.99
CA ILE A 6 -25.63 -24.92 -17.18
C ILE A 6 -26.60 -25.37 -16.10
N ASP A 7 -27.20 -26.55 -16.30
CA ASP A 7 -28.08 -27.17 -15.31
C ASP A 7 -27.27 -27.88 -14.22
N VAL A 8 -27.16 -27.23 -13.06
CA VAL A 8 -26.47 -27.76 -11.88
C VAL A 8 -27.08 -29.09 -11.40
N ALA A 9 -28.39 -29.30 -11.58
CA ALA A 9 -29.03 -30.55 -11.20
C ALA A 9 -28.57 -31.71 -12.11
N SER A 10 -28.48 -31.47 -13.42
CA SER A 10 -27.93 -32.43 -14.37
C SER A 10 -26.46 -32.77 -14.09
N ILE A 11 -25.62 -31.78 -13.76
CA ILE A 11 -24.21 -32.01 -13.40
C ILE A 11 -24.11 -32.90 -12.16
N ARG A 12 -24.90 -32.65 -11.13
CA ARG A 12 -24.93 -33.47 -9.91
C ARG A 12 -25.30 -34.92 -10.20
N LEU A 13 -26.34 -35.14 -11.01
CA LEU A 13 -26.76 -36.49 -11.37
C LEU A 13 -25.69 -37.24 -12.19
N LYS A 14 -24.99 -36.54 -13.09
CA LYS A 14 -23.87 -37.12 -13.87
C LYS A 14 -22.69 -37.48 -12.98
N ALA A 15 -22.31 -36.60 -12.04
CA ALA A 15 -21.19 -36.84 -11.13
C ALA A 15 -21.42 -38.10 -10.26
N LEU A 16 -22.66 -38.37 -9.85
CA LEU A 16 -23.01 -39.57 -9.08
C LEU A 16 -22.86 -40.90 -9.85
N ALA A 17 -22.83 -40.83 -11.18
CA ALA A 17 -22.70 -42.01 -12.05
C ALA A 17 -21.25 -42.30 -12.48
N LEU A 18 -20.29 -41.44 -12.12
CA LEU A 18 -18.89 -41.53 -12.52
C LEU A 18 -18.00 -42.06 -11.39
N SER A 19 -16.77 -42.44 -11.75
CA SER A 19 -15.74 -42.67 -10.74
C SER A 19 -15.39 -41.37 -10.01
N PRO A 20 -14.80 -41.42 -8.79
CA PRO A 20 -14.44 -40.21 -8.04
C PRO A 20 -13.51 -39.25 -8.79
N GLU A 21 -12.57 -39.79 -9.58
CA GLU A 21 -11.59 -39.00 -10.33
C GLU A 21 -12.26 -38.28 -11.51
N GLU A 22 -13.05 -38.99 -12.31
CA GLU A 22 -13.81 -38.41 -13.44
C GLU A 22 -14.86 -37.39 -12.95
N ALA A 23 -15.50 -37.67 -11.81
CA ALA A 23 -16.45 -36.75 -11.20
C ALA A 23 -15.75 -35.45 -10.75
N ALA A 24 -14.56 -35.54 -10.16
CA ALA A 24 -13.79 -34.36 -9.76
C ALA A 24 -13.39 -33.51 -10.96
N GLU A 25 -12.85 -34.12 -12.01
CA GLU A 25 -12.46 -33.40 -13.24
C GLU A 25 -13.67 -32.73 -13.91
N MET A 26 -14.81 -33.43 -14.01
CA MET A 26 -16.06 -32.86 -14.52
C MET A 26 -16.52 -31.65 -13.69
N LEU A 27 -16.49 -31.76 -12.36
CA LEU A 27 -16.91 -30.69 -11.47
C LEU A 27 -16.00 -29.46 -11.58
N ASP A 28 -14.68 -29.66 -11.63
CA ASP A 28 -13.72 -28.57 -11.79
C ASP A 28 -13.89 -27.86 -13.14
N GLN A 29 -14.13 -28.61 -14.21
CA GLN A 29 -14.45 -28.05 -15.52
C GLN A 29 -15.75 -27.22 -15.48
N ALA A 30 -16.82 -27.76 -14.88
CA ALA A 30 -18.08 -27.05 -14.74
C ALA A 30 -17.97 -25.78 -13.88
N ILE A 31 -17.18 -25.83 -12.79
CA ILE A 31 -16.87 -24.67 -11.96
C ILE A 31 -16.15 -23.61 -12.78
N SER A 32 -15.14 -23.99 -13.56
CA SER A 32 -14.39 -23.09 -14.44
C SER A 32 -15.30 -22.41 -15.47
N GLU A 33 -16.18 -23.17 -16.11
CA GLU A 33 -17.16 -22.64 -17.09
C GLU A 33 -18.16 -21.67 -16.45
N LEU A 34 -18.73 -22.02 -15.29
CA LEU A 34 -19.62 -21.14 -14.53
C LEU A 34 -18.92 -19.86 -14.09
N TYR A 35 -17.66 -19.96 -13.65
CA TYR A 35 -16.87 -18.79 -13.25
C TYR A 35 -16.63 -17.85 -14.44
N SER A 36 -16.29 -18.41 -15.60
CA SER A 36 -16.14 -17.66 -16.85
C SER A 36 -17.45 -16.96 -17.27
N ALA A 37 -18.58 -17.66 -17.19
CA ALA A 37 -19.90 -17.09 -17.48
C ALA A 37 -20.25 -15.94 -16.52
N ILE A 38 -20.00 -16.10 -15.21
CA ILE A 38 -20.21 -15.06 -14.21
C ILE A 38 -19.33 -13.84 -14.50
N LEU A 39 -18.06 -14.03 -14.87
CA LEU A 39 -17.16 -12.93 -15.25
C LEU A 39 -17.67 -12.19 -16.50
N SER A 40 -18.16 -12.92 -17.50
CA SER A 40 -18.75 -12.34 -18.72
C SER A 40 -19.99 -11.51 -18.40
N LEU A 41 -20.92 -12.03 -17.58
CA LEU A 41 -22.11 -11.30 -17.14
C LEU A 41 -21.76 -10.05 -16.32
N LYS A 42 -20.78 -10.14 -15.41
CA LYS A 42 -20.26 -8.98 -14.67
C LYS A 42 -19.69 -7.93 -15.62
N SER A 43 -18.96 -8.36 -16.67
CA SER A 43 -18.42 -7.45 -17.68
C SER A 43 -19.54 -6.77 -18.47
N LEU A 44 -20.56 -7.51 -18.92
CA LEU A 44 -21.73 -6.95 -19.60
C LEU A 44 -22.50 -5.96 -18.72
N ARG A 45 -22.78 -6.32 -17.45
CA ARG A 45 -23.40 -5.42 -16.48
C ARG A 45 -22.57 -4.14 -16.31
N ASN A 46 -21.26 -4.29 -16.17
CA ASN A 46 -20.36 -3.16 -16.01
C ASN A 46 -20.32 -2.27 -17.26
N LYS A 47 -20.39 -2.85 -18.47
CA LYS A 47 -20.37 -2.13 -19.75
C LYS A 47 -21.69 -1.43 -20.06
N HIS A 48 -22.83 -2.05 -19.75
CA HIS A 48 -24.14 -1.60 -20.24
C HIS A 48 -25.06 -1.03 -19.16
N VAL A 49 -24.91 -1.47 -17.91
CA VAL A 49 -25.87 -1.16 -16.84
C VAL A 49 -25.28 -0.16 -15.84
N ALA A 50 -23.99 -0.28 -15.53
CA ALA A 50 -23.33 0.59 -14.57
C ALA A 50 -22.91 1.93 -15.21
N ARG A 51 -23.78 2.94 -15.12
CA ARG A 51 -23.47 4.35 -15.49
C ARG A 51 -22.19 4.89 -14.83
N ILE A 52 -21.81 4.30 -13.70
CA ILE A 52 -20.58 4.61 -12.98
C ILE A 52 -19.32 4.31 -13.81
N ASN A 53 -19.32 3.27 -14.66
CA ASN A 53 -18.15 2.96 -15.48
C ASN A 53 -18.03 3.85 -16.73
N SER A 54 -19.06 4.65 -17.03
CA SER A 54 -19.00 5.70 -18.07
C SER A 54 -18.61 7.06 -17.51
N LEU A 55 -18.33 7.17 -16.21
CA LEU A 55 -17.83 8.41 -15.64
C LEU A 55 -16.42 8.71 -16.17
N PRO A 56 -16.09 9.98 -16.43
CA PRO A 56 -14.73 10.42 -16.67
C PRO A 56 -13.76 9.99 -15.55
N GLU A 57 -12.50 9.72 -15.91
CA GLU A 57 -11.49 9.20 -14.97
C GLU A 57 -11.23 10.14 -13.79
N ASP A 58 -11.26 11.45 -14.02
CA ASP A 58 -11.15 12.49 -13.01
C ASP A 58 -12.31 12.44 -12.00
N VAL A 59 -13.53 12.18 -12.46
CA VAL A 59 -14.70 12.01 -11.59
C VAL A 59 -14.59 10.74 -10.75
N ILE A 60 -14.12 9.64 -11.33
CA ILE A 60 -13.85 8.40 -10.60
C ILE A 60 -12.77 8.63 -9.54
N ALA A 61 -11.67 9.31 -9.90
CA ALA A 61 -10.60 9.65 -8.96
C ALA A 61 -11.14 10.47 -7.78
N MET A 62 -11.95 11.51 -8.05
CA MET A 62 -12.60 12.31 -7.00
C MET A 62 -13.49 11.46 -6.09
N LEU A 63 -14.34 10.59 -6.65
CA LEU A 63 -15.19 9.70 -5.87
C LEU A 63 -14.39 8.74 -4.99
N LEU A 64 -13.28 8.18 -5.52
CA LEU A 64 -12.40 7.31 -4.76
C LEU A 64 -11.69 8.07 -3.63
N MET A 65 -11.26 9.32 -3.87
CA MET A 65 -10.61 10.14 -2.85
C MET A 65 -11.59 10.47 -1.72
N GLU A 66 -12.83 10.81 -2.07
CA GLU A 66 -13.89 11.11 -1.13
C GLU A 66 -14.34 9.86 -0.35
N ALA A 67 -14.49 8.72 -1.03
CA ALA A 67 -14.93 7.47 -0.42
C ALA A 67 -13.93 6.92 0.60
N VAL A 68 -12.64 7.17 0.39
CA VAL A 68 -11.58 6.80 1.33
C VAL A 68 -11.37 7.88 2.40
N ALA A 69 -12.19 8.96 2.37
CA ALA A 69 -12.14 10.12 3.23
C ALA A 69 -10.69 10.54 3.48
N LEU A 70 -9.94 10.73 2.38
CA LEU A 70 -8.60 11.31 2.41
C LEU A 70 -8.77 12.78 2.80
N GLU A 71 -9.12 13.05 4.06
CA GLU A 71 -8.96 14.37 4.63
C GLU A 71 -7.50 14.76 4.42
N PRO A 72 -7.23 15.84 3.67
CA PRO A 72 -5.88 16.18 3.21
C PRO A 72 -4.88 16.44 4.36
N PHE A 73 -5.36 16.53 5.60
CA PHE A 73 -4.58 16.85 6.78
C PHE A 73 -4.63 15.77 7.89
N SER A 74 -5.48 14.75 7.75
CA SER A 74 -5.55 13.69 8.75
C SER A 74 -4.57 12.56 8.41
N PRO A 75 -3.75 12.10 9.36
CA PRO A 75 -2.82 11.00 9.11
C PRO A 75 -3.62 9.77 8.66
N PRO A 76 -3.27 9.12 7.53
CA PRO A 76 -4.07 8.04 6.99
C PRO A 76 -4.20 6.91 8.01
N ALA A 77 -5.42 6.60 8.44
CA ALA A 77 -5.64 5.51 9.37
C ALA A 77 -5.40 4.16 8.64
N PRO A 78 -4.77 3.16 9.27
CA PRO A 78 -4.51 1.86 8.65
C PRO A 78 -5.74 1.16 8.05
N GLY A 79 -6.94 1.46 8.57
CA GLY A 79 -8.22 0.94 8.03
C GLY A 79 -8.52 1.40 6.60
N ARG A 80 -8.06 2.58 6.21
CA ARG A 80 -8.39 3.23 4.93
C ARG A 80 -7.79 2.51 3.72
N TRP A 81 -6.64 1.83 3.89
CA TRP A 81 -6.05 1.06 2.80
C TRP A 81 -6.85 -0.20 2.48
N LYS A 82 -7.46 -0.83 3.49
CA LYS A 82 -8.35 -1.97 3.29
C LYS A 82 -9.59 -1.54 2.50
N GLU A 83 -10.16 -0.39 2.85
CA GLU A 83 -11.30 0.22 2.17
C GLU A 83 -10.95 0.57 0.72
N LEU A 84 -9.79 1.22 0.48
CA LEU A 84 -9.30 1.50 -0.87
C LEU A 84 -9.09 0.21 -1.67
N THR A 85 -8.46 -0.82 -1.08
CA THR A 85 -8.23 -2.11 -1.74
C THR A 85 -9.55 -2.78 -2.14
N GLN A 86 -10.59 -2.68 -1.29
CA GLN A 86 -11.93 -3.17 -1.59
C GLN A 86 -12.60 -2.35 -2.70
N LEU A 87 -12.47 -1.03 -2.68
CA LEU A 87 -13.02 -0.13 -3.70
C LEU A 87 -12.38 -0.38 -5.08
N ILE A 88 -11.06 -0.48 -5.16
CA ILE A 88 -10.36 -0.76 -6.43
C ILE A 88 -10.52 -2.21 -6.89
N ALA A 89 -11.07 -3.10 -6.05
CA ALA A 89 -11.40 -4.47 -6.46
C ALA A 89 -12.71 -4.57 -7.25
N VAL A 90 -13.54 -3.51 -7.27
CA VAL A 90 -14.86 -3.49 -7.92
C VAL A 90 -14.76 -3.75 -9.43
N CYS A 91 -13.87 -3.03 -10.13
CA CYS A 91 -13.64 -3.24 -11.56
C CYS A 91 -12.22 -2.83 -11.99
N ARG A 92 -11.80 -3.29 -13.17
CA ARG A 92 -10.45 -2.99 -13.71
C ARG A 92 -10.23 -1.51 -13.99
N SER A 93 -11.26 -0.79 -14.45
CA SER A 93 -11.18 0.63 -14.75
C SER A 93 -10.93 1.45 -13.48
N TRP A 94 -11.69 1.20 -12.40
CA TRP A 94 -11.47 1.87 -11.11
C TRP A 94 -10.08 1.61 -10.55
N ARG A 95 -9.56 0.38 -10.71
CA ARG A 95 -8.19 0.07 -10.34
C ARG A 95 -7.17 0.85 -11.17
N ALA A 96 -7.35 0.94 -12.47
CA ALA A 96 -6.45 1.70 -13.35
C ALA A 96 -6.42 3.18 -12.93
N VAL A 97 -7.60 3.80 -12.80
CA VAL A 97 -7.72 5.19 -12.33
C VAL A 97 -7.07 5.39 -10.96
N ALA A 98 -7.28 4.46 -10.02
CA ALA A 98 -6.67 4.54 -8.70
C ALA A 98 -5.15 4.42 -8.72
N LEU A 99 -4.60 3.58 -9.61
CA LEU A 99 -3.16 3.40 -9.79
C LEU A 99 -2.50 4.58 -10.54
N ASP A 100 -3.24 5.24 -11.41
CA ASP A 100 -2.74 6.39 -12.17
C ASP A 100 -2.99 7.73 -11.46
N CYS A 101 -3.78 7.74 -10.38
CA CYS A 101 -4.04 8.92 -9.58
C CYS A 101 -3.04 9.02 -8.42
N PRO A 102 -2.04 9.93 -8.48
CA PRO A 102 -1.04 10.04 -7.43
C PRO A 102 -1.68 10.39 -6.09
N ALA A 103 -2.77 11.16 -6.06
CA ALA A 103 -3.44 11.53 -4.82
C ALA A 103 -4.08 10.34 -4.06
N LEU A 104 -4.50 9.30 -4.77
CA LEU A 104 -4.99 8.04 -4.16
C LEU A 104 -3.85 7.13 -3.71
N LEU A 105 -2.72 7.23 -4.40
CA LEU A 105 -1.49 6.53 -4.06
C LEU A 105 -0.58 7.34 -3.13
N HIS A 106 -0.93 8.59 -2.81
CA HIS A 106 -0.11 9.50 -2.01
C HIS A 106 -0.69 9.75 -0.63
N PRO A 107 0.18 9.68 0.39
CA PRO A 107 1.40 8.91 0.42
C PRO A 107 1.04 7.44 0.61
N LEU A 108 1.70 6.54 -0.13
CA LEU A 108 2.09 5.26 0.43
C LEU A 108 2.70 5.57 1.80
N THR A 109 1.88 5.43 2.83
CA THR A 109 2.31 5.67 4.19
C THR A 109 3.00 4.40 4.59
N ILE A 110 4.31 4.39 4.36
CA ILE A 110 5.16 3.37 4.94
C ILE A 110 5.28 3.74 6.41
N ARG A 111 4.26 3.33 7.18
CA ARG A 111 4.27 3.42 8.63
C ARG A 111 4.94 2.18 9.19
N ILE A 112 6.13 2.38 9.72
CA ILE A 112 6.96 1.36 10.32
C ILE A 112 6.68 1.38 11.83
N HIS A 113 5.64 0.64 12.23
CA HIS A 113 5.37 0.40 13.65
C HIS A 113 6.12 -0.85 14.10
N LEU A 114 7.29 -0.70 14.74
CA LEU A 114 7.96 -1.81 15.40
C LEU A 114 7.43 -1.91 16.84
N ILE A 115 6.31 -2.61 17.03
CA ILE A 115 5.71 -2.77 18.37
C ILE A 115 6.30 -4.01 19.04
N LYS A 116 6.87 -3.86 20.24
CA LYS A 116 7.29 -4.98 21.10
C LYS A 116 6.08 -5.51 21.86
N ARG A 117 5.95 -6.83 22.00
CA ARG A 117 5.14 -7.40 23.10
C ARG A 117 5.76 -7.01 24.44
N ASP A 118 4.97 -6.39 25.29
CA ASP A 118 5.24 -6.35 26.72
C ASP A 118 5.22 -7.78 27.30
N GLY A 119 5.98 -8.00 28.36
CA GLY A 119 6.14 -9.31 29.00
C GLY A 119 4.84 -9.91 29.55
N ASN A 120 3.72 -9.18 29.46
CA ASN A 120 2.42 -9.56 30.01
C ASN A 120 1.43 -10.11 28.96
N GLY A 121 1.82 -10.23 27.69
CA GLY A 121 1.10 -11.06 26.72
C GLY A 121 -0.29 -10.57 26.28
N GLN A 122 -0.70 -9.34 26.61
CA GLN A 122 -1.92 -8.75 26.06
C GLN A 122 -1.64 -8.11 24.68
N ARG A 123 -2.20 -8.73 23.62
CA ARG A 123 -2.06 -8.31 22.21
C ARG A 123 -2.77 -6.97 21.96
N SER A 124 -2.35 -6.15 20.98
CA SER A 124 -2.83 -6.22 19.57
C SER A 124 -2.62 -4.81 18.94
N THR A 125 -2.34 -4.52 17.67
CA THR A 125 -2.29 -5.23 16.38
C THR A 125 -1.37 -4.44 15.45
N ASN A 126 -0.27 -5.06 15.00
CA ASN A 126 0.34 -4.97 13.66
C ASN A 126 1.75 -5.54 13.78
N MET A 127 1.80 -6.83 13.51
CA MET A 127 2.91 -7.73 13.79
C MET A 127 3.82 -7.76 12.56
N TRP A 128 4.85 -6.92 12.55
CA TRP A 128 5.91 -6.97 11.54
C TRP A 128 7.24 -7.21 12.26
N GLU A 129 7.72 -8.46 12.20
CA GLU A 129 9.03 -8.85 12.75
C GLU A 129 10.18 -8.23 11.93
N ARG A 130 11.32 -8.01 12.59
CA ARG A 130 12.57 -7.45 12.02
C ARG A 130 12.98 -8.13 10.71
N ASP A 131 12.83 -9.45 10.62
CA ASP A 131 13.22 -10.25 9.45
C ASP A 131 12.36 -9.97 8.21
N ASN A 132 11.14 -9.48 8.40
CA ASN A 132 10.28 -9.09 7.27
C ASN A 132 10.66 -7.73 6.70
N TRP A 133 11.34 -6.87 7.44
CA TRP A 133 11.81 -5.57 6.95
C TRP A 133 12.97 -5.70 5.99
N ASP A 134 14.01 -6.44 6.38
CA ASP A 134 15.11 -6.75 5.47
C ASP A 134 14.57 -7.40 4.19
N ARG A 135 13.61 -8.33 4.31
CA ARG A 135 12.97 -8.97 3.15
C ARG A 135 12.12 -8.01 2.32
N LEU A 136 11.33 -7.13 2.94
CA LEU A 136 10.47 -6.19 2.24
C LEU A 136 11.30 -5.14 1.51
N LEU A 137 12.35 -4.62 2.13
CA LEU A 137 13.26 -3.65 1.51
C LEU A 137 14.16 -4.28 0.46
N THR A 138 14.58 -5.54 0.65
CA THR A 138 15.29 -6.30 -0.39
C THR A 138 14.39 -6.59 -1.59
N ARG A 139 13.09 -6.85 -1.38
CA ARG A 139 12.16 -7.21 -2.46
C ARG A 139 11.43 -6.02 -3.09
N SER A 140 11.34 -4.90 -2.37
CA SER A 140 10.45 -3.78 -2.69
C SER A 140 11.14 -2.44 -2.40
N SER A 141 12.43 -2.33 -2.73
CA SER A 141 13.18 -1.07 -2.65
C SER A 141 12.51 0.06 -3.44
N GLU A 142 11.75 -0.27 -4.49
CA GLU A 142 10.90 0.64 -5.26
C GLU A 142 9.84 1.38 -4.43
N LEU A 143 9.51 0.89 -3.22
CA LEU A 143 8.60 1.60 -2.30
C LEU A 143 9.28 2.79 -1.62
N LEU A 144 10.61 2.76 -1.51
CA LEU A 144 11.43 3.88 -1.04
C LEU A 144 11.84 4.81 -2.19
N ALA A 145 11.35 4.57 -3.39
CA ALA A 145 11.67 5.40 -4.55
C ALA A 145 11.30 6.87 -4.26
N PRO A 146 12.18 7.82 -4.61
CA PRO A 146 12.05 9.19 -4.17
C PRO A 146 10.81 9.93 -4.63
N ASP A 147 10.28 9.53 -5.77
CA ASP A 147 9.06 9.99 -6.42
C ASP A 147 7.79 9.37 -5.82
N ARG A 148 7.92 8.38 -4.92
CA ARG A 148 6.81 7.64 -4.33
C ARG A 148 6.71 7.78 -2.81
N LEU A 149 7.83 7.95 -2.13
CA LEU A 149 7.90 8.00 -0.67
C LEU A 149 7.37 9.32 -0.12
N GLY A 150 6.07 9.40 0.16
CA GLY A 150 5.47 10.62 0.69
C GLY A 150 5.45 10.73 2.22
N VAL A 151 5.43 9.60 2.95
CA VAL A 151 5.52 9.54 4.42
C VAL A 151 6.52 8.46 4.79
N PHE A 152 7.52 8.85 5.57
CA PHE A 152 8.42 7.94 6.26
C PHE A 152 8.21 8.09 7.77
N ASP A 153 7.65 7.07 8.39
CA ASP A 153 7.36 7.06 9.84
C ASP A 153 8.03 5.84 10.46
N PHE A 154 9.15 6.07 11.13
CA PHE A 154 9.93 5.06 11.82
C PHE A 154 9.78 5.22 13.33
N ASP A 155 9.12 4.24 13.95
CA ASP A 155 9.03 4.10 15.40
C ASP A 155 9.73 2.79 15.81
N GLY A 156 10.96 2.91 16.29
CA GLY A 156 11.81 1.78 16.65
C GLY A 156 11.68 1.35 18.12
N THR A 157 11.65 0.05 18.39
CA THR A 157 11.96 -0.47 19.75
C THR A 157 13.44 -0.30 20.08
N ARG A 158 13.86 -0.27 21.36
CA ARG A 158 15.29 -0.21 21.74
C ARG A 158 16.23 -1.16 20.96
N LYS A 159 15.76 -2.34 20.51
CA LYS A 159 16.53 -3.27 19.66
C LYS A 159 16.46 -2.96 18.17
N GLY A 160 15.35 -2.42 17.67
CA GLY A 160 15.20 -1.96 16.28
C GLY A 160 15.88 -0.63 15.99
N ARG A 161 16.10 0.19 17.04
CA ARG A 161 16.86 1.45 16.98
C ARG A 161 18.39 1.25 16.94
N GLN A 162 18.88 0.10 16.47
CA GLN A 162 20.33 -0.12 16.22
C GLN A 162 20.65 -0.47 14.75
N ASP A 163 19.63 -0.70 13.92
CA ASP A 163 19.80 -1.06 12.51
C ASP A 163 19.23 -0.03 11.53
N LEU A 164 18.72 1.11 12.02
CA LEU A 164 18.13 2.10 11.11
C LEU A 164 19.19 2.64 10.14
N THR A 165 20.44 2.74 10.56
CA THR A 165 21.58 3.17 9.72
C THR A 165 21.72 2.34 8.42
N ARG A 166 21.38 1.04 8.45
CA ARG A 166 21.45 0.18 7.23
C ARG A 166 20.36 0.55 6.23
N HIS A 167 19.17 0.80 6.74
CA HIS A 167 17.99 1.16 5.96
C HIS A 167 18.01 2.63 5.54
N TRP A 168 18.75 3.46 6.27
CA TRP A 168 18.91 4.88 6.00
C TRP A 168 19.49 5.15 4.61
N LYS A 169 20.40 4.28 4.15
CA LYS A 169 20.99 4.34 2.80
C LYS A 169 20.01 4.05 1.67
N LEU A 170 18.83 3.50 2.00
CA LEU A 170 17.79 3.21 1.02
C LEU A 170 16.85 4.40 0.80
N LEU A 171 16.96 5.43 1.65
CA LEU A 171 16.23 6.67 1.43
C LEU A 171 16.88 7.46 0.28
N PRO A 172 16.07 8.25 -0.45
CA PRO A 172 16.58 9.08 -1.52
C PRO A 172 17.67 10.05 -1.07
N GLU A 173 18.85 9.99 -1.67
CA GLU A 173 19.95 10.91 -1.34
C GLU A 173 19.72 12.31 -1.93
N ASP A 174 19.36 12.44 -3.21
CA ASP A 174 19.42 13.74 -3.89
C ASP A 174 18.07 14.45 -4.05
N TRP A 175 16.98 13.70 -4.22
CA TRP A 175 15.70 14.31 -4.62
C TRP A 175 14.48 13.52 -4.14
N ALA A 176 13.82 13.96 -3.07
CA ALA A 176 12.55 13.38 -2.60
C ALA A 176 11.39 14.39 -2.72
N PRO A 177 10.90 14.68 -3.94
CA PRO A 177 9.92 15.75 -4.17
C PRO A 177 8.59 15.53 -3.45
N VAL A 178 8.26 14.28 -3.15
CA VAL A 178 6.94 13.92 -2.59
C VAL A 178 6.96 13.68 -1.09
N LEU A 179 8.15 13.60 -0.45
CA LEU A 179 8.27 13.36 0.98
C LEU A 179 7.75 14.56 1.78
N ARG A 180 6.59 14.37 2.42
CA ARG A 180 5.87 15.38 3.19
C ARG A 180 5.97 15.17 4.69
N VAL A 181 6.10 13.93 5.13
CA VAL A 181 6.12 13.58 6.55
C VAL A 181 7.33 12.72 6.83
N LEU A 182 8.21 13.21 7.70
CA LEU A 182 9.35 12.46 8.23
C LEU A 182 9.19 12.37 9.74
N ARG A 183 8.97 11.16 10.25
CA ARG A 183 8.91 10.89 11.69
C ARG A 183 9.96 9.84 12.03
N LEU A 184 10.86 10.19 12.93
CA LEU A 184 11.94 9.31 13.37
C LEU A 184 11.93 9.26 14.89
N ASP A 185 11.66 8.08 15.46
CA ASP A 185 11.96 7.76 16.86
C ASP A 185 13.06 6.69 16.90
N THR A 186 14.27 7.12 17.25
CA THR A 186 15.46 6.27 17.25
C THR A 186 16.48 6.76 18.25
N ILE A 187 17.31 5.88 18.81
CA ILE A 187 18.46 6.27 19.67
C ILE A 187 19.77 6.32 18.88
N GLU A 188 19.75 5.92 17.60
CA GLU A 188 20.91 6.02 16.73
C GLU A 188 21.25 7.48 16.42
N ARG A 189 22.54 7.72 16.19
CA ARG A 189 22.99 8.96 15.57
C ARG A 189 22.67 8.87 14.08
N ILE A 190 21.68 9.65 13.66
CA ILE A 190 21.21 9.64 12.27
C ILE A 190 21.63 10.94 11.61
N TYR A 191 21.98 10.80 10.34
CA TYR A 191 22.34 11.90 9.47
C TYR A 191 21.27 12.03 8.40
N PRO A 192 20.10 12.60 8.70
CA PRO A 192 19.12 12.92 7.69
C PRO A 192 19.54 14.14 6.86
N THR A 193 20.84 14.40 6.75
CA THR A 193 21.43 15.55 6.09
C THR A 193 20.87 15.65 4.68
N HIS A 194 20.99 14.59 3.89
CA HIS A 194 20.54 14.56 2.50
C HIS A 194 19.01 14.81 2.35
N ILE A 195 18.17 14.33 3.27
CA ILE A 195 16.72 14.57 3.25
C ILE A 195 16.37 16.00 3.67
N LEU A 196 17.03 16.50 4.73
CA LEU A 196 16.80 17.83 5.29
C LEU A 196 17.43 18.95 4.45
N THR A 197 18.46 18.65 3.67
CA THR A 197 19.16 19.59 2.79
C THR A 197 18.82 19.41 1.32
N ALA A 198 17.91 18.48 0.98
CA ALA A 198 17.46 18.33 -0.40
C ALA A 198 16.92 19.67 -0.94
N ALA A 199 17.08 19.93 -2.23
CA ALA A 199 16.68 21.21 -2.83
C ALA A 199 15.15 21.39 -2.90
N LYS A 200 14.37 20.31 -2.82
CA LYS A 200 12.90 20.30 -2.94
C LYS A 200 12.19 19.26 -2.05
N PRO A 201 12.45 19.15 -0.75
CA PRO A 201 11.56 18.42 0.11
C PRO A 201 10.32 19.28 0.32
N VAL A 202 9.15 18.81 -0.08
CA VAL A 202 7.86 19.40 0.32
C VAL A 202 7.55 18.92 1.74
N LEU A 203 8.55 18.92 2.62
CA LEU A 203 8.44 18.38 3.96
C LEU A 203 7.55 19.32 4.78
N GLN A 204 6.35 18.86 5.08
CA GLN A 204 5.33 19.59 5.81
C GLN A 204 5.37 19.25 7.30
N ASN A 205 5.75 18.02 7.65
CA ASN A 205 5.82 17.54 9.02
C ASN A 205 7.15 16.84 9.29
N LEU A 206 7.87 17.33 10.30
CA LEU A 206 9.10 16.75 10.79
C LEU A 206 8.94 16.43 12.28
N LEU A 207 9.05 15.15 12.64
CA LEU A 207 9.10 14.71 14.03
C LEU A 207 10.39 13.94 14.25
N LEU A 208 11.21 14.43 15.17
CA LEU A 208 12.48 13.86 15.53
C LEU A 208 12.46 13.59 17.03
N ALA A 209 12.35 12.31 17.41
CA ALA A 209 12.25 11.83 18.78
C ALA A 209 13.44 10.92 19.10
N ASN A 210 14.02 11.11 20.29
CA ASN A 210 15.15 10.35 20.82
C ASN A 210 16.43 10.33 19.96
N CYS A 211 16.46 11.00 18.81
CA CYS A 211 17.55 10.92 17.84
C CYS A 211 18.68 11.91 18.14
N THR A 212 19.91 11.53 17.80
CA THR A 212 21.04 12.47 17.82
C THR A 212 21.30 12.97 16.40
N ILE A 213 21.16 14.28 16.20
CA ILE A 213 21.38 14.96 14.91
C ILE A 213 22.76 15.62 14.94
N ASP A 214 23.54 15.39 13.90
CA ASP A 214 24.83 16.04 13.71
C ASP A 214 24.67 17.37 12.97
N TRP A 215 24.39 18.44 13.72
CA TRP A 215 24.09 19.76 13.15
C TRP A 215 25.23 20.34 12.30
N ASP A 216 26.48 19.98 12.59
CA ASP A 216 27.65 20.43 11.82
C ASP A 216 27.66 19.89 10.39
N SER A 217 27.08 18.69 10.18
CA SER A 217 26.98 18.05 8.86
C SER A 217 25.98 18.74 7.93
N LEU A 218 25.01 19.50 8.46
CA LEU A 218 23.96 20.17 7.69
C LEU A 218 24.46 21.41 6.94
N GLY A 219 25.69 21.86 7.19
CA GLY A 219 26.29 23.00 6.48
C GLY A 219 25.65 24.37 6.80
N TRP A 220 24.58 24.44 7.59
CA TRP A 220 23.81 25.65 7.90
C TRP A 220 24.63 26.76 8.59
N LEU A 221 25.77 26.42 9.20
CA LEU A 221 26.66 27.36 9.87
C LEU A 221 27.68 28.03 8.93
N LYS A 222 27.83 27.56 7.68
CA LYS A 222 28.83 28.09 6.75
C LYS A 222 28.37 29.34 5.99
N ASP A 223 27.06 29.53 5.81
CA ASP A 223 26.50 30.65 5.04
C ASP A 223 26.08 31.88 5.88
N ARG A 224 26.20 31.86 7.21
CA ARG A 224 25.90 33.02 8.07
C ARG A 224 27.11 33.89 8.42
N ARG A 225 28.25 33.69 7.75
CA ARG A 225 29.46 34.53 7.87
C ARG A 225 29.77 35.29 6.58
N MET A 226 28.74 35.80 5.89
CA MET A 226 28.84 36.88 4.91
C MET A 226 27.90 38.00 5.30
#